data_AF-A0AAP0IU35-F1
#
_entry.id   AF-A0AAP0IU35-F1
#
_cell.length_a   1.000
_cell.length_b   1.000
_cell.length_c   1.000
_cell.angle_alpha   90.00
_cell.angle_beta   90.00
_cell.angle_gamma   90.00
#
_symmetry.space_group_name_H-M   'P 1'
#
loop_
_entity.id
_entity.type
_entity.pdbx_description
1 polymer ?
#
loop_
_entity_poly.entity_id
_entity_poly.type
_entity_poly.pdbx_seq_one_letter_code
_entity_poly.pdbx_strand_id
1 'polypeptide(L)'
;MRNAMEPSLKALALENIREHSDVDVKVAAASCVSEITRITAPDAPFEDEQMRVARKMGKVFFTNSGSEANDSQVRSLWQWDFHFFSELLL
;
A
#
# COMPACT_ATOMS: atom_id res chain seq x y z
N MET A 1 -0.46 17.46 -3.55
CA MET A 1 -1.41 16.33 -3.45
C MET A 1 -1.33 15.58 -2.12
N ARG A 2 -0.14 15.30 -1.57
CA ARG A 2 0.02 14.62 -0.25
C ARG A 2 -0.90 15.15 0.86
N ASN A 3 -0.95 16.46 1.09
CA ASN A 3 -1.74 17.05 2.19
C ASN A 3 -3.25 16.79 2.08
N ALA A 4 -3.78 16.58 0.86
CA ALA A 4 -5.18 16.23 0.66
C ALA A 4 -5.48 14.76 1.01
N MET A 5 -4.47 13.90 0.93
CA MET A 5 -4.58 12.45 1.22
C MET A 5 -4.17 12.09 2.65
N GLU A 6 -3.55 13.02 3.38
CA GLU A 6 -3.10 12.82 4.77
C GLU A 6 -4.22 12.32 5.70
N PRO A 7 -5.48 12.83 5.66
CA PRO A 7 -6.55 12.32 6.50
C PRO A 7 -6.88 10.85 6.20
N SER A 8 -6.93 10.48 4.91
CA SER A 8 -7.19 9.12 4.46
C SER A 8 -6.06 8.18 4.87
N LEU A 9 -4.80 8.62 4.78
CA LEU A 9 -3.65 7.82 5.20
C LEU A 9 -3.62 7.58 6.70
N LYS A 10 -3.94 8.60 7.51
CA LYS A 10 -4.08 8.42 8.96
C LYS A 10 -5.21 7.44 9.28
N ALA A 11 -6.35 7.53 8.60
CA ALA A 11 -7.47 6.61 8.81
C ALA A 11 -7.12 5.15 8.43
N LEU A 12 -6.43 4.95 7.30
CA LEU A 12 -5.98 3.63 6.83
C LEU A 12 -4.87 3.03 7.69
N ALA A 13 -4.12 3.87 8.43
CA ALA A 13 -3.10 3.45 9.37
C ALA A 13 -3.66 3.04 10.74
N LEU A 14 -4.93 3.34 11.04
CA LEU A 14 -5.53 2.97 12.32
C LEU A 14 -5.59 1.45 12.49
N GLU A 15 -5.34 1.00 13.71
CA GLU A 15 -5.29 -0.42 14.07
C GLU A 15 -6.63 -1.12 13.80
N ASN A 16 -7.76 -0.43 14.00
CA ASN A 16 -9.09 -0.97 13.73
C ASN A 16 -9.31 -1.31 12.24
N ILE A 17 -8.59 -0.66 11.32
CA ILE A 17 -8.63 -0.98 9.90
C ILE A 17 -7.58 -2.04 9.54
N ARG A 18 -6.36 -1.92 10.10
CA ARG A 18 -5.27 -2.88 9.85
C ARG A 18 -5.53 -4.28 10.38
N GLU A 19 -6.08 -4.36 11.58
CA GLU A 19 -6.36 -5.62 12.30
C GLU A 19 -7.86 -5.94 12.29
N HIS A 20 -8.60 -5.39 11.33
CA HIS A 20 -10.03 -5.67 11.20
C HIS A 20 -10.26 -7.18 11.04
N SER A 21 -11.29 -7.72 11.70
CA SER A 21 -11.59 -9.16 11.64
C SER A 21 -12.04 -9.59 10.25
N ASP A 22 -12.84 -8.74 9.60
CA ASP A 22 -13.26 -8.92 8.22
C ASP A 22 -12.07 -8.71 7.28
N VAL A 23 -11.83 -9.74 6.49
CA VAL A 23 -10.75 -9.85 5.53
C VAL A 23 -10.98 -8.96 4.31
N ASP A 24 -12.23 -8.82 3.85
CA ASP A 24 -12.57 -8.00 2.68
C ASP A 24 -12.36 -6.52 3.00
N VAL A 25 -12.62 -6.11 4.25
CA VAL A 25 -12.31 -4.76 4.74
C VAL A 25 -10.80 -4.48 4.66
N LYS A 26 -9.95 -5.44 5.03
CA LYS A 26 -8.49 -5.27 4.95
C LYS A 26 -7.99 -5.21 3.51
N VAL A 27 -8.54 -6.03 2.62
CA VAL A 27 -8.21 -6.01 1.18
C VAL A 27 -8.63 -4.68 0.55
N ALA A 28 -9.82 -4.19 0.84
CA ALA A 28 -10.30 -2.90 0.35
C ALA A 28 -9.43 -1.74 0.87
N ALA A 29 -9.09 -1.73 2.16
CA ALA A 29 -8.19 -0.74 2.74
C ALA A 29 -6.80 -0.79 2.10
N ALA A 30 -6.28 -1.99 1.82
CA ALA A 30 -5.00 -2.15 1.18
C ALA A 30 -4.98 -1.70 -0.29
N SER A 31 -6.05 -1.94 -1.04
CA SER A 31 -6.21 -1.38 -2.39
C SER A 31 -6.19 0.15 -2.34
N CYS A 32 -6.92 0.77 -1.42
CA CYS A 32 -6.87 2.23 -1.25
C CYS A 32 -5.45 2.74 -1.01
N VAL A 33 -4.64 2.04 -0.20
CA VAL A 33 -3.24 2.44 0.03
C VAL A 33 -2.40 2.34 -1.24
N SER A 34 -2.57 1.29 -2.05
CA SER A 34 -1.89 1.15 -3.35
C SER A 34 -2.24 2.29 -4.30
N GLU A 35 -3.52 2.63 -4.41
CA GLU A 35 -4.01 3.74 -5.23
C GLU A 35 -3.46 5.09 -4.78
N ILE A 36 -3.44 5.35 -3.47
CA ILE A 36 -2.85 6.57 -2.92
C ILE A 36 -1.37 6.63 -3.28
N THR A 37 -0.65 5.51 -3.11
CA THR A 37 0.77 5.40 -3.45
C THR A 37 1.03 5.76 -4.91
N ARG A 38 0.20 5.24 -5.81
CA ARG A 38 0.26 5.54 -7.25
C ARG A 38 -0.01 7.01 -7.56
N ILE A 39 -1.03 7.62 -6.94
CA ILE A 39 -1.43 9.02 -7.22
C ILE A 39 -0.36 10.02 -6.75
N THR A 40 0.33 9.70 -5.67
CA THR A 40 1.34 10.59 -5.09
C THR A 40 2.74 10.37 -5.64
N ALA A 41 2.98 9.29 -6.39
CA ALA A 41 4.27 9.05 -7.06
C ALA A 41 4.61 10.20 -8.02
N PRO A 42 5.91 10.53 -8.21
CA PRO A 42 7.14 9.92 -7.66
C PRO A 42 7.47 10.37 -6.23
N ASP A 43 6.65 11.27 -5.70
CA ASP A 43 6.76 11.91 -4.42
C ASP A 43 6.38 10.90 -3.32
N ALA A 44 7.37 10.24 -2.69
CA ALA A 44 7.16 9.26 -1.61
C ALA A 44 6.08 9.71 -0.60
N PRO A 45 4.83 9.22 -0.67
CA PRO A 45 3.69 9.80 0.04
C PRO A 45 3.75 9.70 1.56
N PHE A 46 4.74 8.96 2.06
CA PHE A 46 4.72 8.34 3.37
C PHE A 46 5.95 8.72 4.18
N GLU A 47 5.71 9.17 5.42
CA GLU A 47 6.70 9.08 6.49
C GLU A 47 7.00 7.61 6.82
N ASP A 48 8.11 7.29 7.49
CA ASP A 48 8.57 5.90 7.74
C ASP A 48 7.50 4.97 8.32
N GLU A 49 6.63 5.48 9.20
CA GLU A 49 5.54 4.71 9.79
C GLU A 49 4.42 4.42 8.78
N GLN A 50 4.12 5.37 7.91
CA GLN A 50 3.14 5.20 6.83
C GLN A 50 3.68 4.23 5.77
N MET A 51 5.00 4.21 5.53
CA MET A 51 5.64 3.24 4.64
C MET A 51 5.57 1.82 5.23
N ARG A 52 5.69 1.66 6.55
CA ARG A 52 5.42 0.38 7.22
C ARG A 52 3.98 -0.08 7.02
N VAL A 53 3.01 0.82 7.18
CA VAL A 53 1.59 0.54 6.95
C VAL A 53 1.35 0.09 5.51
N ALA A 54 1.86 0.84 4.53
CA ALA A 54 1.71 0.51 3.11
C ALA A 54 2.29 -0.85 2.77
N ARG A 55 3.48 -1.18 3.30
CA ARG A 55 4.08 -2.51 3.14
C ARG A 55 3.23 -3.62 3.76
N LYS A 56 2.70 -3.40 4.97
CA LYS A 56 1.85 -4.39 5.67
C LYS A 56 0.55 -4.62 4.91
N MET A 57 -0.11 -3.54 4.49
CA MET A 57 -1.36 -3.60 3.73
C MET A 57 -1.14 -4.24 2.35
N GLY A 58 -0.05 -3.89 1.67
CA GLY A 58 0.36 -4.54 0.43
C GLY A 58 0.44 -6.06 0.57
N LYS A 59 1.05 -6.55 1.66
CA LYS A 59 1.07 -7.99 1.95
C LYS A 59 -0.35 -8.56 2.08
N VAL A 60 -1.23 -7.92 2.85
CA VAL A 60 -2.61 -8.37 3.04
C VAL A 60 -3.37 -8.46 1.71
N PHE A 61 -3.25 -7.44 0.86
CA PHE A 61 -3.88 -7.42 -0.46
C PHE A 61 -3.47 -8.63 -1.31
N PHE A 62 -2.17 -8.89 -1.43
CA PHE A 62 -1.70 -10.00 -2.26
C PHE A 62 -2.04 -11.37 -1.67
N THR A 63 -1.85 -11.57 -0.36
CA THR A 63 -2.15 -12.87 0.28
C THR A 63 -3.62 -13.24 0.22
N ASN A 64 -4.51 -12.25 0.09
CA ASN A 64 -5.95 -12.46 0.20
C ASN A 64 -6.74 -12.15 -1.07
N SER A 65 -6.11 -11.60 -2.11
CA SER A 65 -6.72 -11.43 -3.44
C SER A 65 -6.84 -12.75 -4.23
N GLY A 66 -6.52 -13.89 -3.61
CA GLY A 66 -6.41 -15.18 -4.31
C GLY A 66 -5.18 -15.27 -5.20
N SER A 67 -4.20 -14.37 -5.02
CA SER A 67 -2.94 -14.42 -5.75
C SER A 67 -2.14 -15.66 -5.33
N GLU A 68 -1.70 -16.45 -6.32
CA GLU A 68 -0.73 -17.52 -6.12
C GLU A 68 0.71 -16.99 -5.96
N ALA A 69 0.90 -15.66 -5.99
CA ALA A 69 2.20 -15.03 -5.85
C ALA A 69 2.77 -15.27 -4.45
N ASN A 70 3.96 -15.87 -4.39
CA ASN A 70 4.67 -16.07 -3.13
C ASN A 70 5.22 -14.75 -2.56
N ASP A 71 5.61 -14.72 -1.28
CA ASP A 71 6.14 -13.53 -0.59
C ASP A 71 7.30 -12.82 -1.33
N SER A 72 8.10 -13.57 -2.11
CA SER A 72 9.18 -13.01 -2.95
C SER A 72 8.65 -12.34 -4.22
N GLN A 73 7.62 -12.90 -4.85
CA GLN A 73 6.92 -12.33 -6.00
C GLN A 73 6.08 -11.11 -5.59
N VAL A 74 5.43 -11.13 -4.44
CA VAL A 74 4.70 -9.97 -3.89
C VAL A 74 5.68 -8.84 -3.55
N ARG A 75 6.81 -9.19 -2.92
CA ARG A 75 7.89 -8.22 -2.66
C ARG A 75 8.45 -7.68 -3.96
N SER A 76 8.69 -8.54 -4.95
CA SER A 76 9.13 -8.13 -6.28
C SER A 76 8.09 -7.24 -6.93
N LEU A 77 6.81 -7.60 -7.01
CA LEU A 77 5.76 -6.77 -7.60
C LEU A 77 5.65 -5.41 -6.91
N TRP A 78 5.70 -5.34 -5.58
CA TRP A 78 5.78 -4.07 -4.87
C TRP A 78 7.08 -3.31 -5.16
N GLN A 79 8.20 -4.01 -5.22
CA GLN A 79 9.50 -3.41 -5.51
C GLN A 79 9.59 -2.95 -6.96
N TRP A 80 8.91 -3.62 -7.88
CA TRP A 80 8.76 -3.30 -9.29
C TRP A 80 7.72 -2.20 -9.50
N ASP A 81 6.61 -2.16 -8.77
CA ASP A 81 5.70 -1.02 -8.75
C ASP A 81 6.47 0.21 -8.24
N PHE A 82 7.17 0.10 -7.11
CA PHE A 82 7.99 1.20 -6.58
C PHE A 82 9.16 1.59 -7.48
N HIS A 83 9.81 0.63 -8.17
CA HIS A 83 10.96 0.85 -9.04
C HIS A 83 10.57 1.35 -10.45
N PHE A 84 9.49 0.84 -11.03
CA PHE A 84 8.91 1.31 -12.29
C PHE A 84 8.36 2.74 -12.16
N PHE A 85 7.91 3.15 -10.97
CA PHE A 85 7.61 4.55 -10.66
C PHE A 85 8.86 5.41 -10.38
N SER A 86 10.04 4.83 -10.16
CA SER A 86 11.32 5.54 -10.00
C SER A 86 12.13 5.68 -11.29
N GLU A 87 12.01 4.75 -12.23
CA GLU A 87 12.78 4.73 -13.48
C GLU A 87 12.17 5.58 -14.60
N LEU A 88 10.93 6.05 -14.47
CA LEU A 88 10.34 7.04 -15.39
C LEU A 88 10.75 8.49 -15.07
N LEU A 89 11.87 8.66 -14.35
CA LEU A 89 12.52 9.92 -14.01
C LEU A 89 14.02 9.91 -14.37
N LEU A 90 14.33 9.28 -15.51
CA LEU A 90 15.31 9.74 -16.50
C LEU A 90 14.69 9.72 -17.90
#